data_AF-A0A3Q9GAN9-F1
#
_entry.id   AF-A0A3Q9GAN9-F1
#
_cell.length_a   1.000
_cell.length_b   1.000
_cell.length_c   1.000
_cell.angle_alpha   90.00
_cell.angle_beta   90.00
_cell.angle_gamma   90.00
#
_symmetry.space_group_name_H-M   'P 1'
#
loop_
_entity.id
_entity.type
_entity.pdbx_description
1 polymer ?
#
loop_
_entity_poly.entity_id
_entity_poly.type
_entity_poly.pdbx_seq_one_letter_code
_entity_poly.pdbx_strand_id
1 'polypeptide(L)'
;MKTLINLERLKTKLANDFNVTIKDILAFLQRVVFNKEIGDLSQKEVNIVIKKTDSQLKTLFGAFITNLKTDWRGLFNHRYEVDSPKNIKALQKYADEVFAKPLRLDGKMGITLDELLDAFTDTERKKITNAIRLAHHDGLPNAKLVQMIRGSRARNYQDGILAITTRHAKTIAHTGTAIVANQAKQQFIHDNKDIIKGIKVIATLDLRTSSICRGLDGVFMPLDKARYPPYHFNCRSSFEIVYDGYQTPKQRASMDGVVKNQTYYEWLKNQPAQYQDEVLGKTRAKLFRDGGMTVERFRALQLDKHFTPLTLEQMRALEPKAFDKAFAAVVKLDNTKDRVLAVKRTDWGDLPNVMIAHAKDTITTHKHYQKAKSGELSSALFLVDEYLTDDFVLKLHHTIKGYDNVRIVPVHAEEQLGRNKIPMAYALALSEMLGVDMDLGIVQAKRAYRTSSDGVGRLLKRVSFDGVVLSGHHYMIVDDVITQGGTLADLRGFIESKGGKVILASTLNGKPNSAKLPITKATLGQLRKQAGKEIEQWWQEQFGYDFSQFTESEARYLAKQIHRYGIDAIRDILFASRP
;
A
#
# COMPACT_ATOMS: atom_id res chain seq x y z
N MET A 1 40.98 -6.25 -4.57
CA MET A 1 39.83 -5.85 -3.71
C MET A 1 39.45 -4.36 -3.79
N LYS A 2 40.19 -3.47 -4.49
CA LYS A 2 39.88 -2.02 -4.56
C LYS A 2 38.93 -1.58 -5.70
N THR A 3 38.37 -2.50 -6.47
CA THR A 3 37.55 -2.21 -7.68
C THR A 3 36.21 -2.94 -7.70
N LEU A 4 35.65 -3.28 -6.54
CA LEU A 4 34.23 -3.63 -6.46
C LEU A 4 33.45 -2.35 -6.16
N ILE A 5 32.80 -1.78 -7.18
CA ILE A 5 31.77 -0.78 -6.94
C ILE A 5 30.72 -1.45 -6.06
N ASN A 6 30.66 -1.05 -4.78
CA ASN A 6 29.57 -1.47 -3.92
C ASN A 6 28.28 -0.91 -4.54
N LEU A 7 27.46 -1.79 -5.10
CA LEU A 7 26.24 -1.44 -5.84
C LEU A 7 25.32 -0.52 -5.01
N GLU A 8 25.27 -0.71 -3.69
CA GLU A 8 24.48 0.14 -2.79
C GLU A 8 25.10 1.54 -2.60
N ARG A 9 26.44 1.64 -2.62
CA ARG A 9 27.12 2.96 -2.64
C ARG A 9 26.88 3.68 -3.97
N LEU A 10 26.93 2.97 -5.09
CA LEU A 10 26.61 3.56 -6.40
C LEU A 10 25.15 4.02 -6.45
N LYS A 11 24.20 3.17 -6.03
CA LYS A 11 22.78 3.55 -5.89
C LYS A 11 22.62 4.83 -5.10
N THR A 12 23.27 4.91 -3.93
CA THR A 12 23.23 6.09 -3.06
C THR A 12 23.84 7.33 -3.74
N LYS A 13 24.98 7.18 -4.43
CA LYS A 13 25.59 8.26 -5.21
C LYS A 13 24.64 8.79 -6.28
N LEU A 14 24.16 7.92 -7.18
CA LEU A 14 23.27 8.30 -8.28
C LEU A 14 21.96 8.92 -7.78
N ALA A 15 21.44 8.43 -6.65
CA ALA A 15 20.29 9.00 -5.97
C ALA A 15 20.55 10.41 -5.41
N ASN A 16 21.79 10.69 -4.99
CA ASN A 16 22.21 12.00 -4.48
C ASN A 16 22.63 12.97 -5.59
N ASP A 17 23.02 12.49 -6.76
CA ASP A 17 23.40 13.33 -7.91
C ASP A 17 22.23 14.22 -8.37
N PHE A 18 20.98 13.79 -8.13
CA PHE A 18 19.78 14.60 -8.36
C PHE A 18 19.73 15.90 -7.54
N ASN A 19 20.45 16.00 -6.42
CA ASN A 19 20.52 17.23 -5.64
C ASN A 19 21.14 18.39 -6.43
N VAL A 20 21.98 18.11 -7.42
CA VAL A 20 22.50 19.13 -8.36
C VAL A 20 21.35 19.69 -9.18
N THR A 21 20.54 18.82 -9.77
CA THR A 21 19.35 19.22 -10.53
C THR A 21 18.37 20.05 -9.70
N ILE A 22 18.17 19.70 -8.42
CA ILE A 22 17.34 20.51 -7.50
C ILE A 22 17.90 21.92 -7.32
N LYS A 23 19.21 22.07 -7.15
CA LYS A 23 19.86 23.39 -7.04
C LYS A 23 19.64 24.21 -8.31
N ASP A 24 19.79 23.59 -9.48
CA ASP A 24 19.60 24.26 -10.78
C ASP A 24 18.14 24.67 -11.01
N ILE A 25 17.19 23.81 -10.63
CA ILE A 25 15.76 24.12 -10.65
C ILE A 25 15.48 25.33 -9.76
N LEU A 26 15.95 25.32 -8.51
CA LEU A 26 15.73 26.42 -7.56
C LEU A 26 16.35 27.73 -8.06
N ALA A 27 17.57 27.69 -8.58
CA ALA A 27 18.25 28.86 -9.15
C ALA A 27 17.47 29.42 -10.36
N PHE A 28 16.97 28.54 -11.23
CA PHE A 28 16.12 28.95 -12.35
C PHE A 28 14.80 29.58 -11.89
N LEU A 29 14.08 28.93 -10.98
CA LEU A 29 12.79 29.41 -10.49
C LEU A 29 12.96 30.76 -9.77
N GLN A 30 14.02 30.93 -8.99
CA GLN A 30 14.34 32.21 -8.35
C GLN A 30 14.50 33.34 -9.37
N ARG A 31 15.14 33.07 -10.51
CA ARG A 31 15.42 34.06 -11.54
C ARG A 31 14.23 34.35 -12.45
N VAL A 32 13.36 33.37 -12.71
CA VAL A 32 12.34 33.45 -13.78
C VAL A 32 10.91 33.48 -13.25
N VAL A 33 10.66 32.86 -12.10
CA VAL A 33 9.32 32.71 -11.53
C VAL A 33 9.15 33.59 -10.30
N PHE A 34 10.12 33.60 -9.38
CA PHE A 34 10.01 34.31 -8.10
C PHE A 34 10.52 35.76 -8.15
N ASN A 35 10.87 36.27 -9.34
CA ASN A 35 11.43 37.62 -9.51
C ASN A 35 10.36 38.72 -9.65
N LYS A 36 9.09 38.35 -9.83
CA LYS A 36 7.92 39.23 -9.91
C LYS A 36 6.75 38.52 -9.27
N GLU A 37 5.85 39.25 -8.60
CA GLU A 37 4.63 38.65 -8.04
C GLU A 37 3.83 37.99 -9.15
N ILE A 38 3.68 36.66 -9.06
CA ILE A 38 3.04 35.88 -10.11
C ILE A 38 1.57 36.28 -10.25
N GLY A 39 0.88 36.58 -9.14
CA GLY A 39 -0.53 37.02 -9.15
C GLY A 39 -0.80 38.32 -9.93
N ASP A 40 0.21 39.17 -10.09
CA ASP A 40 0.08 40.47 -10.79
C ASP A 40 0.27 40.34 -12.31
N LEU A 41 0.70 39.17 -12.80
CA LEU A 41 0.94 38.95 -14.22
C LEU A 41 -0.38 38.82 -14.98
N SER A 42 -0.44 39.38 -16.20
CA SER A 42 -1.53 39.08 -17.11
C SER A 42 -1.54 37.60 -17.50
N GLN A 43 -2.69 37.09 -17.94
CA GLN A 43 -2.81 35.71 -18.41
C GLN A 43 -1.82 35.36 -19.53
N LYS A 44 -1.48 36.33 -20.39
CA LYS A 44 -0.49 36.16 -21.46
C LYS A 44 0.92 36.01 -20.89
N GLU A 45 1.29 36.83 -19.91
CA GLU A 45 2.62 36.81 -19.29
C GLU A 45 2.84 35.54 -18.47
N VAL A 46 1.88 35.12 -17.63
CA VAL A 46 2.01 33.88 -16.85
C VAL A 46 2.11 32.66 -17.77
N ASN A 47 1.39 32.64 -18.90
CA ASN A 47 1.47 31.55 -19.87
C ASN A 47 2.87 31.46 -20.50
N ILE A 48 3.56 32.59 -20.69
CA ILE A 48 4.96 32.62 -21.15
C ILE A 48 5.87 32.06 -20.05
N VAL A 49 5.69 32.48 -18.79
CA VAL A 49 6.47 31.97 -17.64
C VAL A 49 6.30 30.45 -17.48
N ILE A 50 5.07 29.94 -17.58
CA ILE A 50 4.77 28.51 -17.50
C ILE A 50 5.44 27.76 -18.65
N LYS A 51 5.32 28.21 -19.90
CA LYS A 51 5.96 27.56 -21.05
C LYS A 51 7.49 27.54 -20.91
N LYS A 52 8.09 28.65 -20.48
CA LYS A 52 9.55 28.74 -20.24
C LYS A 52 9.98 27.82 -19.11
N THR A 53 9.22 27.78 -18.02
CA THR A 53 9.47 26.89 -16.89
C THR A 53 9.38 25.44 -17.31
N ASP A 54 8.33 25.07 -18.02
CA ASP A 54 8.11 23.72 -18.52
C ASP A 54 9.25 23.24 -19.43
N SER A 55 9.68 24.09 -20.37
CA SER A 55 10.81 23.82 -21.27
C SER A 55 12.14 23.69 -20.52
N GLN A 56 12.42 24.57 -19.56
CA GLN A 56 13.65 24.50 -18.78
C GLN A 56 13.66 23.25 -17.90
N LEU A 57 12.56 22.93 -17.22
CA LEU A 57 12.46 21.72 -16.41
C LEU A 57 12.65 20.47 -17.26
N LYS A 58 12.10 20.43 -18.49
CA LYS A 58 12.33 19.33 -19.44
C LYS A 58 13.82 19.16 -19.75
N THR A 59 14.53 20.27 -19.92
CA THR A 59 15.98 20.26 -20.16
C THR A 59 16.75 19.73 -18.94
N LEU A 60 16.43 20.22 -17.74
CA LEU A 60 17.10 19.84 -16.49
C LEU A 60 16.86 18.36 -16.12
N PHE A 61 15.62 17.90 -16.21
CA PHE A 61 15.30 16.48 -16.00
C PHE A 61 15.89 15.59 -17.09
N GLY A 62 15.87 16.04 -18.35
CA GLY A 62 16.51 15.34 -19.46
C GLY A 62 18.01 15.15 -19.24
N ALA A 63 18.72 16.19 -18.78
CA ALA A 63 20.14 16.09 -18.45
C ALA A 63 20.42 15.08 -17.33
N PHE A 64 19.60 15.09 -16.27
CA PHE A 64 19.68 14.09 -15.20
C PHE A 64 19.49 12.67 -15.73
N ILE A 65 18.48 12.44 -16.56
CA ILE A 65 18.20 11.12 -17.16
C ILE A 65 19.33 10.67 -18.09
N THR A 66 19.88 11.57 -18.92
CA THR A 66 21.02 11.27 -19.78
C THR A 66 22.24 10.83 -18.97
N ASN A 67 22.52 11.51 -17.86
CA ASN A 67 23.61 11.14 -16.96
C ASN A 67 23.35 9.77 -16.31
N LEU A 68 22.14 9.50 -15.80
CA LEU A 68 21.77 8.19 -15.27
C LEU A 68 21.97 7.07 -16.29
N LYS A 69 21.47 7.24 -17.52
CA LYS A 69 21.64 6.25 -18.60
C LYS A 69 23.11 6.00 -18.92
N THR A 70 23.93 7.05 -18.88
CA THR A 70 25.38 6.94 -19.11
C THR A 70 26.05 6.13 -18.01
N ASP A 71 25.76 6.45 -16.74
CA ASP A 71 26.26 5.70 -15.58
C ASP A 71 25.79 4.23 -15.60
N TRP A 72 24.55 3.99 -16.01
CA TRP A 72 23.99 2.65 -16.15
C TRP A 72 24.66 1.83 -17.25
N ARG A 73 24.97 2.41 -18.41
CA ARG A 73 25.76 1.72 -19.44
C ARG A 73 27.16 1.36 -18.92
N GLY A 74 27.81 2.30 -18.22
CA GLY A 74 29.09 2.03 -17.57
C GLY A 74 29.01 0.88 -16.56
N LEU A 75 27.96 0.88 -15.72
CA LEU A 75 27.69 -0.20 -14.77
C LEU A 75 27.45 -1.53 -15.47
N PHE A 76 26.63 -1.57 -16.53
CA PHE A 76 26.36 -2.79 -17.28
C PHE A 76 27.66 -3.41 -17.80
N ASN A 77 28.49 -2.59 -18.45
CA ASN A 77 29.78 -3.02 -19.00
C ASN A 77 30.70 -3.57 -17.90
N HIS A 78 30.86 -2.83 -16.80
CA HIS A 78 31.69 -3.26 -15.67
C HIS A 78 31.19 -4.58 -15.04
N ARG A 79 29.87 -4.76 -14.94
CA ARG A 79 29.27 -5.94 -14.28
C ARG A 79 29.23 -7.17 -15.19
N TYR A 80 29.36 -6.98 -16.49
CA TYR A 80 29.40 -8.06 -17.47
C TYR A 80 30.81 -8.65 -17.65
N GLU A 81 31.89 -8.03 -17.14
CA GLU A 81 33.28 -8.42 -17.47
C GLU A 81 33.58 -9.92 -17.28
N VAL A 82 33.89 -10.57 -18.43
CA VAL A 82 34.54 -11.88 -18.60
C VAL A 82 35.91 -11.62 -19.23
N ASP A 83 36.93 -12.36 -18.82
CA ASP A 83 38.25 -12.36 -19.46
C ASP A 83 38.13 -12.79 -20.96
N SER A 84 37.95 -11.80 -21.85
CA SER A 84 38.29 -11.75 -23.30
C SER A 84 37.33 -12.36 -24.37
N PRO A 85 37.32 -11.88 -25.65
CA PRO A 85 37.64 -10.56 -26.21
C PRO A 85 36.41 -9.79 -26.72
N LYS A 86 36.65 -8.50 -26.94
CA LYS A 86 35.73 -7.36 -27.05
C LYS A 86 35.00 -7.26 -28.40
N ASN A 87 33.67 -7.31 -28.36
CA ASN A 87 32.84 -6.50 -29.25
C ASN A 87 32.11 -5.43 -28.42
N ILE A 88 32.77 -4.30 -28.18
CA ILE A 88 32.21 -3.16 -27.43
C ILE A 88 30.85 -2.74 -28.03
N LYS A 89 30.67 -2.84 -29.36
CA LYS A 89 29.40 -2.51 -30.00
C LYS A 89 28.28 -3.48 -29.63
N ALA A 90 28.58 -4.77 -29.49
CA ALA A 90 27.59 -5.76 -29.03
C ALA A 90 27.22 -5.53 -27.56
N LEU A 91 28.19 -5.24 -26.70
CA LEU A 91 27.94 -4.91 -25.29
C LEU A 91 27.11 -3.64 -25.12
N GLN A 92 27.44 -2.59 -25.88
CA GLN A 92 26.69 -1.36 -25.89
C GLN A 92 25.25 -1.59 -26.35
N LYS A 93 25.06 -2.40 -27.39
CA LYS A 93 23.73 -2.82 -27.85
C LYS A 93 22.94 -3.53 -26.74
N TYR A 94 23.53 -4.49 -26.03
CA TYR A 94 22.86 -5.16 -24.92
C TYR A 94 22.52 -4.21 -23.76
N ALA A 95 23.42 -3.27 -23.44
CA ALA A 95 23.19 -2.25 -22.43
C ALA A 95 22.01 -1.34 -22.82
N ASP A 96 21.91 -0.96 -24.09
CA ASP A 96 20.81 -0.13 -24.60
C ASP A 96 19.48 -0.88 -24.63
N GLU A 97 19.49 -2.17 -24.98
CA GLU A 97 18.29 -3.01 -24.96
C GLU A 97 17.69 -3.15 -23.55
N VAL A 98 18.45 -2.94 -22.47
CA VAL A 98 17.92 -2.97 -21.10
C VAL A 98 16.83 -1.92 -20.91
N PHE A 99 16.96 -0.75 -21.53
CA PHE A 99 16.03 0.36 -21.32
C PHE A 99 14.64 0.09 -21.90
N ALA A 100 14.59 -0.62 -23.03
CA ALA A 100 13.36 -0.99 -23.73
C ALA A 100 12.78 -2.35 -23.30
N LYS A 101 13.45 -3.08 -22.40
CA LYS A 101 12.98 -4.40 -21.94
C LYS A 101 11.82 -4.23 -20.94
N PRO A 102 10.69 -4.92 -21.15
CA PRO A 102 9.57 -4.92 -20.21
C PRO A 102 10.00 -5.40 -18.82
N LEU A 103 9.70 -4.61 -17.80
CA LEU A 103 10.04 -4.91 -16.41
C LEU A 103 8.94 -5.75 -15.76
N ARG A 104 9.36 -6.69 -14.91
CA ARG A 104 8.45 -7.54 -14.11
C ARG A 104 8.56 -7.16 -12.64
N LEU A 105 8.08 -5.96 -12.30
CA LEU A 105 8.03 -5.45 -10.94
C LEU A 105 6.65 -5.72 -10.34
N ASP A 106 6.60 -6.44 -9.21
CA ASP A 106 5.42 -6.60 -8.35
C ASP A 106 4.11 -6.99 -9.09
N GLY A 107 4.17 -7.95 -10.01
CA GLY A 107 3.01 -8.45 -10.75
C GLY A 107 2.41 -7.49 -11.79
N LYS A 108 3.01 -6.31 -12.02
CA LYS A 108 2.59 -5.38 -13.08
C LYS A 108 3.05 -5.86 -14.46
N MET A 109 2.19 -5.68 -15.47
CA MET A 109 2.52 -5.93 -16.88
C MET A 109 3.41 -4.80 -17.42
N GLY A 110 4.58 -5.16 -17.96
CA GLY A 110 5.09 -4.62 -19.22
C GLY A 110 5.90 -3.30 -19.26
N ILE A 111 5.87 -2.44 -18.24
CA ILE A 111 6.51 -1.10 -18.35
C ILE A 111 8.04 -1.20 -18.49
N THR A 112 8.62 -0.43 -19.39
CA THR A 112 10.06 -0.34 -19.66
C THR A 112 10.73 0.72 -18.78
N LEU A 113 12.07 0.71 -18.72
CA LEU A 113 12.81 1.74 -17.98
C LEU A 113 12.72 3.09 -18.69
N ASP A 114 12.65 3.11 -20.02
CA ASP A 114 12.41 4.35 -20.79
C ASP A 114 11.06 4.99 -20.47
N GLU A 115 9.98 4.21 -20.52
CA GLU A 115 8.63 4.71 -20.18
C GLU A 115 8.57 5.24 -18.75
N LEU A 116 9.29 4.62 -17.80
CA LEU A 116 9.37 5.08 -16.42
C LEU A 116 10.11 6.43 -16.28
N LEU A 117 11.18 6.63 -17.04
CA LEU A 117 11.97 7.87 -17.05
C LEU A 117 11.20 9.02 -17.71
N ASP A 118 10.48 8.74 -18.80
CA ASP A 118 9.64 9.70 -19.50
C ASP A 118 8.46 10.13 -18.62
N ALA A 119 7.77 9.15 -18.02
CA ALA A 119 6.66 9.41 -17.10
C ALA A 119 7.10 10.25 -15.90
N PHE A 120 8.29 10.00 -15.34
CA PHE A 120 8.88 10.84 -14.29
C PHE A 120 9.06 12.28 -14.75
N THR A 121 9.71 12.50 -15.89
CA THR A 121 9.97 13.85 -16.41
C THR A 121 8.68 14.64 -16.57
N ASP A 122 7.67 14.03 -17.18
CA ASP A 122 6.39 14.69 -17.43
C ASP A 122 5.61 14.95 -16.14
N THR A 123 5.61 14.00 -15.21
CA THR A 123 4.88 14.12 -13.94
C THR A 123 5.47 15.21 -13.06
N GLU A 124 6.80 15.25 -12.90
CA GLU A 124 7.47 16.21 -12.02
C GLU A 124 7.44 17.64 -12.58
N ARG A 125 7.50 17.80 -13.91
CA ARG A 125 7.25 19.09 -14.58
C ARG A 125 5.85 19.63 -14.34
N LYS A 126 4.85 18.76 -14.48
CA LYS A 126 3.44 19.14 -14.32
C LYS A 126 3.16 19.62 -12.89
N LYS A 127 3.75 19.02 -11.86
CA LYS A 127 3.60 19.49 -10.47
C LYS A 127 4.02 20.94 -10.29
N ILE A 128 5.21 21.31 -10.77
CA ILE A 128 5.73 22.68 -10.63
C ILE A 128 4.91 23.66 -11.48
N THR A 129 4.60 23.31 -12.74
CA THR A 129 3.83 24.19 -13.62
C THR A 129 2.38 24.36 -13.16
N ASN A 130 1.76 23.34 -12.56
CA ASN A 130 0.44 23.43 -11.94
C ASN A 130 0.46 24.29 -10.68
N ALA A 131 1.51 24.22 -9.86
CA ALA A 131 1.65 25.12 -8.71
C ALA A 131 1.72 26.59 -9.13
N ILE A 132 2.43 26.90 -10.23
CA ILE A 132 2.47 28.26 -10.80
C ILE A 132 1.09 28.69 -11.30
N ARG A 133 0.37 27.80 -12.01
CA ARG A 133 -1.01 28.07 -12.47
C ARG A 133 -1.95 28.38 -11.30
N LEU A 134 -1.88 27.57 -10.24
CA LEU A 134 -2.70 27.74 -9.05
C LEU A 134 -2.39 29.07 -8.36
N ALA A 135 -1.11 29.37 -8.16
CA ALA A 135 -0.71 30.63 -7.53
C ALA A 135 -1.14 31.87 -8.32
N HIS A 136 -1.11 31.81 -9.66
CA HIS A 136 -1.62 32.89 -10.51
C HIS A 136 -3.14 33.03 -10.42
N HIS A 137 -3.86 31.91 -10.60
CA HIS A 137 -5.32 31.89 -10.60
C HIS A 137 -5.90 32.41 -9.28
N ASP A 138 -5.32 31.98 -8.15
CA ASP A 138 -5.80 32.33 -6.82
C ASP A 138 -5.18 33.63 -6.27
N GLY A 139 -4.35 34.33 -7.06
CA GLY A 139 -3.67 35.56 -6.63
C GLY A 139 -2.77 35.35 -5.41
N LEU A 140 -2.16 34.18 -5.26
CA LEU A 140 -1.33 33.86 -4.11
C LEU A 140 -0.03 34.69 -4.12
N PRO A 141 0.42 35.18 -2.96
CA PRO A 141 1.74 35.79 -2.85
C PRO A 141 2.85 34.82 -3.25
N ASN A 142 3.91 35.32 -3.87
CA ASN A 142 5.07 34.49 -4.26
C ASN A 142 5.66 33.68 -3.11
N ALA A 143 5.65 34.22 -1.89
CA ALA A 143 6.12 33.48 -0.71
C ALA A 143 5.39 32.15 -0.52
N LYS A 144 4.08 32.11 -0.85
CA LYS A 144 3.26 30.89 -0.78
C LYS A 144 3.62 29.90 -1.88
N LEU A 145 3.83 30.38 -3.11
CA LEU A 145 4.31 29.56 -4.23
C LEU A 145 5.70 28.96 -3.94
N VAL A 146 6.61 29.77 -3.38
CA VAL A 146 7.93 29.31 -2.93
C VAL A 146 7.78 28.22 -1.86
N GLN A 147 6.88 28.40 -0.89
CA GLN A 147 6.60 27.39 0.13
C GLN A 147 6.04 26.10 -0.47
N MET A 148 5.11 26.16 -1.44
CA MET A 148 4.57 24.96 -2.11
C MET A 148 5.66 24.19 -2.85
N ILE A 149 6.56 24.89 -3.53
CA ILE A 149 7.62 24.26 -4.33
C ILE A 149 8.74 23.73 -3.44
N ARG A 150 9.26 24.56 -2.53
CA ARG A 150 10.44 24.25 -1.70
C ARG A 150 10.08 23.50 -0.42
N GLY A 151 8.88 23.68 0.11
CA GLY A 151 8.47 23.21 1.44
C GLY A 151 8.65 24.28 2.53
N SER A 152 8.16 23.99 3.71
CA SER A 152 8.22 24.86 4.88
C SER A 152 9.41 24.54 5.78
N ARG A 153 9.99 25.58 6.42
CA ARG A 153 11.02 25.39 7.45
C ARG A 153 10.52 24.52 8.61
N ALA A 154 9.27 24.71 9.03
CA ALA A 154 8.66 23.97 10.13
C ALA A 154 8.61 22.45 9.90
N ARG A 155 8.55 22.01 8.63
CA ARG A 155 8.55 20.60 8.25
C ARG A 155 9.88 20.15 7.65
N ASN A 156 10.97 20.89 7.88
CA ASN A 156 12.29 20.63 7.30
C ASN A 156 12.25 20.45 5.77
N TYR A 157 11.39 21.23 5.11
CA TYR A 157 11.16 21.23 3.66
C TYR A 157 10.62 19.90 3.09
N GLN A 158 10.18 18.95 3.92
CA GLN A 158 9.71 17.62 3.48
C GLN A 158 8.30 17.62 2.86
N ASP A 159 7.58 18.73 3.02
CA ASP A 159 6.22 19.01 2.58
C ASP A 159 6.15 19.72 1.20
N GLY A 160 7.31 20.05 0.60
CA GLY A 160 7.37 20.70 -0.70
C GLY A 160 7.33 19.73 -1.90
N ILE A 161 6.91 20.24 -3.06
CA ILE A 161 6.95 19.50 -4.34
C ILE A 161 8.34 18.93 -4.61
N LEU A 162 9.41 19.72 -4.41
CA LEU A 162 10.78 19.28 -4.69
C LEU A 162 11.24 18.14 -3.76
N ALA A 163 10.70 18.03 -2.55
CA ALA A 163 10.99 16.89 -1.69
C ALA A 163 10.35 15.59 -2.23
N ILE A 164 9.12 15.68 -2.74
CA ILE A 164 8.45 14.56 -3.43
C ILE A 164 9.22 14.18 -4.70
N THR A 165 9.55 15.16 -5.54
CA THR A 165 10.35 14.96 -6.76
C THR A 165 11.69 14.27 -6.44
N THR A 166 12.36 14.68 -5.36
CA THR A 166 13.60 14.06 -4.91
C THR A 166 13.39 12.60 -4.51
N ARG A 167 12.33 12.27 -3.75
CA ARG A 167 12.00 10.87 -3.39
C ARG A 167 11.74 10.00 -4.62
N HIS A 168 11.07 10.55 -5.64
CA HIS A 168 10.83 9.85 -6.90
C HIS A 168 12.13 9.62 -7.69
N ALA A 169 12.96 10.65 -7.84
CA ALA A 169 14.26 10.53 -8.51
C ALA A 169 15.16 9.46 -7.84
N LYS A 170 15.20 9.43 -6.50
CA LYS A 170 15.92 8.40 -5.74
C LYS A 170 15.39 6.99 -6.03
N THR A 171 14.06 6.83 -6.10
CA THR A 171 13.44 5.53 -6.41
C THR A 171 13.81 5.04 -7.80
N ILE A 172 13.82 5.94 -8.79
CA ILE A 172 14.23 5.64 -10.17
C ILE A 172 15.70 5.26 -10.22
N ALA A 173 16.57 6.08 -9.63
CA ALA A 173 18.01 5.82 -9.59
C ALA A 173 18.30 4.44 -8.97
N HIS A 174 17.71 4.13 -7.81
CA HIS A 174 17.90 2.85 -7.14
C HIS A 174 17.37 1.66 -7.96
N THR A 175 16.14 1.78 -8.48
CA THR A 175 15.47 0.70 -9.19
C THR A 175 16.15 0.42 -10.54
N GLY A 176 16.41 1.47 -11.33
CA GLY A 176 17.11 1.34 -12.61
C GLY A 176 18.53 0.78 -12.44
N THR A 177 19.26 1.21 -11.41
CA THR A 177 20.60 0.66 -11.11
C THR A 177 20.53 -0.84 -10.80
N ALA A 178 19.51 -1.29 -10.04
CA ALA A 178 19.32 -2.70 -9.74
C ALA A 178 18.94 -3.51 -11.00
N ILE A 179 18.05 -2.98 -11.84
CA ILE A 179 17.67 -3.59 -13.13
C ILE A 179 18.90 -3.82 -13.99
N VAL A 180 19.67 -2.76 -14.23
CA VAL A 180 20.81 -2.78 -15.15
C VAL A 180 21.90 -3.72 -14.64
N ALA A 181 22.23 -3.66 -13.35
CA ALA A 181 23.19 -4.59 -12.76
C ALA A 181 22.75 -6.04 -12.95
N ASN A 182 21.49 -6.37 -12.65
CA ASN A 182 20.99 -7.74 -12.74
C ASN A 182 20.85 -8.21 -14.19
N GLN A 183 20.53 -7.32 -15.13
CA GLN A 183 20.48 -7.65 -16.54
C GLN A 183 21.86 -7.99 -17.11
N ALA A 184 22.92 -7.32 -16.64
CA ALA A 184 24.29 -7.69 -17.00
C ALA A 184 24.64 -9.13 -16.56
N LYS A 185 24.25 -9.54 -15.34
CA LYS A 185 24.43 -10.94 -14.91
C LYS A 185 23.55 -11.91 -15.70
N GLN A 186 22.33 -11.52 -16.05
CA GLN A 186 21.46 -12.38 -16.86
C GLN A 186 22.04 -12.59 -18.26
N GLN A 187 22.64 -11.56 -18.85
CA GLN A 187 23.35 -11.72 -20.13
C GLN A 187 24.56 -12.65 -19.97
N PHE A 188 25.35 -12.49 -18.90
CA PHE A 188 26.43 -13.44 -18.61
C PHE A 188 25.91 -14.88 -18.45
N ILE A 189 24.80 -15.09 -17.72
CA ILE A 189 24.16 -16.39 -17.60
C ILE A 189 23.74 -16.92 -18.97
N HIS A 190 23.16 -16.06 -19.80
CA HIS A 190 22.67 -16.41 -21.11
C HIS A 190 23.77 -16.98 -22.00
N ASP A 191 24.98 -16.42 -21.89
CA ASP A 191 26.12 -16.77 -22.73
C ASP A 191 26.88 -18.00 -22.21
N ASN A 192 26.56 -18.48 -20.99
CA ASN A 192 27.24 -19.59 -20.29
C ASN A 192 26.25 -20.63 -19.71
N LYS A 193 25.11 -20.86 -20.38
CA LYS A 193 24.01 -21.72 -19.88
C LYS A 193 24.40 -23.20 -19.75
N ASP A 194 25.44 -23.64 -20.43
CA ASP A 194 25.95 -25.01 -20.43
C ASP A 194 26.58 -25.41 -19.08
N ILE A 195 27.24 -24.46 -18.41
CA ILE A 195 27.90 -24.68 -17.11
C ILE A 195 27.10 -24.15 -15.91
N ILE A 196 26.20 -23.18 -16.13
CA ILE A 196 25.41 -22.56 -15.07
C ILE A 196 24.17 -23.41 -14.78
N LYS A 197 24.01 -23.83 -13.53
CA LYS A 197 22.86 -24.64 -13.08
C LYS A 197 21.67 -23.79 -12.65
N GLY A 198 21.93 -22.59 -12.14
CA GLY A 198 20.87 -21.72 -11.63
C GLY A 198 21.40 -20.50 -10.90
N ILE A 199 20.52 -19.90 -10.12
CA ILE A 199 20.83 -18.77 -9.26
C ILE A 199 20.47 -19.07 -7.81
N LYS A 200 21.18 -18.44 -6.88
CA LYS A 200 20.80 -18.39 -5.46
C LYS A 200 20.53 -16.95 -5.08
N VAL A 201 19.34 -16.66 -4.57
CA VAL A 201 18.96 -15.28 -4.23
C VAL A 201 19.68 -14.83 -2.96
N ILE A 202 20.17 -13.59 -2.98
CA ILE A 202 20.91 -12.94 -1.90
C ILE A 202 20.24 -11.60 -1.57
N ALA A 203 19.49 -11.56 -0.48
CA ALA A 203 18.87 -10.36 0.07
C ALA A 203 19.85 -9.51 0.91
N THR A 204 19.64 -8.21 0.98
CA THR A 204 20.43 -7.39 1.93
C THR A 204 19.98 -7.68 3.36
N LEU A 205 20.93 -7.83 4.29
CA LEU A 205 20.66 -8.11 5.71
C LEU A 205 20.51 -6.80 6.50
N ASP A 206 19.29 -6.28 6.58
CA ASP A 206 18.95 -5.04 7.28
C ASP A 206 17.41 -4.87 7.52
N LEU A 207 16.99 -3.81 8.23
CA LEU A 207 15.59 -3.49 8.54
C LEU A 207 14.65 -3.28 7.34
N ARG A 208 15.16 -2.77 6.22
CA ARG A 208 14.38 -2.27 5.07
C ARG A 208 14.17 -3.34 4.00
N THR A 209 14.69 -4.55 4.19
CA THR A 209 14.53 -5.64 3.23
C THR A 209 13.10 -6.16 3.28
N SER A 210 12.43 -6.17 2.12
CA SER A 210 11.02 -6.53 1.98
C SER A 210 10.75 -8.00 2.30
N SER A 211 9.50 -8.32 2.65
CA SER A 211 9.05 -9.69 2.92
C SER A 211 9.38 -10.68 1.80
N ILE A 212 9.16 -10.29 0.53
CA ILE A 212 9.50 -11.11 -0.64
C ILE A 212 11.01 -11.37 -0.73
N CYS A 213 11.84 -10.35 -0.54
CA CYS A 213 13.29 -10.50 -0.55
C CYS A 213 13.80 -11.39 0.58
N ARG A 214 13.26 -11.21 1.80
CA ARG A 214 13.60 -12.04 2.97
C ARG A 214 13.20 -13.50 2.75
N GLY A 215 12.00 -13.73 2.23
CA GLY A 215 11.47 -15.07 1.93
C GLY A 215 12.27 -15.81 0.87
N LEU A 216 12.78 -15.08 -0.13
CA LEU A 216 13.60 -15.64 -1.20
C LEU A 216 15.07 -15.84 -0.82
N ASP A 217 15.57 -15.26 0.27
CA ASP A 217 16.99 -15.32 0.58
C ASP A 217 17.50 -16.76 0.78
N GLY A 218 18.58 -17.08 0.08
CA GLY A 218 19.18 -18.41 0.04
C GLY A 218 18.42 -19.44 -0.81
N VAL A 219 17.30 -19.09 -1.44
CA VAL A 219 16.57 -20.00 -2.35
C VAL A 219 17.36 -20.18 -3.64
N PHE A 220 17.66 -21.44 -3.97
CA PHE A 220 18.20 -21.84 -5.27
C PHE A 220 17.06 -21.98 -6.28
N MET A 221 17.24 -21.43 -7.47
CA MET A 221 16.33 -21.58 -8.59
C MET A 221 17.10 -22.07 -9.83
N PRO A 222 16.69 -23.19 -10.46
CA PRO A 222 17.26 -23.61 -11.73
C PRO A 222 16.91 -22.59 -12.82
N LEU A 223 17.73 -22.52 -13.87
CA LEU A 223 17.66 -21.47 -14.89
C LEU A 223 16.29 -21.35 -15.57
N ASP A 224 15.61 -22.47 -15.83
CA ASP A 224 14.30 -22.55 -16.46
C ASP A 224 13.17 -21.95 -15.60
N LYS A 225 13.38 -21.88 -14.28
CA LYS A 225 12.41 -21.37 -13.28
C LYS A 225 12.90 -20.10 -12.57
N ALA A 226 14.07 -19.61 -12.93
CA ALA A 226 14.72 -18.51 -12.24
C ALA A 226 13.92 -17.21 -12.37
N ARG A 227 13.61 -16.60 -11.21
CA ARG A 227 13.12 -15.23 -11.13
C ARG A 227 14.20 -14.32 -10.59
N TYR A 228 14.61 -13.35 -11.41
CA TYR A 228 15.70 -12.43 -11.09
C TYR A 228 15.19 -11.19 -10.35
N PRO A 229 15.94 -10.66 -9.36
CA PRO A 229 15.67 -9.33 -8.83
C PRO A 229 15.96 -8.24 -9.92
N PRO A 230 15.49 -6.99 -9.74
CA PRO A 230 14.69 -6.50 -8.61
C PRO A 230 13.25 -7.03 -8.66
N TYR A 231 12.73 -7.43 -7.50
CA TYR A 231 11.35 -7.95 -7.39
C TYR A 231 10.30 -6.84 -7.21
N HIS A 232 10.75 -5.68 -6.74
CA HIS A 232 9.94 -4.51 -6.44
C HIS A 232 10.78 -3.23 -6.58
N PHE A 233 10.13 -2.08 -6.53
CA PHE A 233 10.83 -0.79 -6.48
C PHE A 233 11.75 -0.70 -5.24
N ASN A 234 12.90 -0.04 -5.38
CA ASN A 234 13.91 0.06 -4.33
C ASN A 234 14.43 -1.30 -3.82
N CYS A 235 14.36 -2.36 -4.63
CA CYS A 235 14.90 -3.66 -4.26
C CYS A 235 16.42 -3.62 -4.09
N ARG A 236 16.89 -4.23 -3.00
CA ARG A 236 18.30 -4.33 -2.62
C ARG A 236 18.78 -5.78 -2.62
N SER A 237 17.99 -6.71 -3.13
CA SER A 237 18.43 -8.09 -3.35
C SER A 237 19.23 -8.19 -4.65
N SER A 238 20.17 -9.12 -4.65
CA SER A 238 20.86 -9.63 -5.84
C SER A 238 20.81 -11.16 -5.82
N PHE A 239 21.69 -11.80 -6.57
CA PHE A 239 21.80 -13.26 -6.64
C PHE A 239 23.23 -13.68 -6.93
N GLU A 240 23.58 -14.86 -6.47
CA GLU A 240 24.77 -15.63 -6.83
C GLU A 240 24.45 -16.50 -8.04
N ILE A 241 25.44 -16.71 -8.91
CA ILE A 241 25.36 -17.63 -10.04
C ILE A 241 25.93 -18.95 -9.56
N VAL A 242 25.15 -20.03 -9.70
CA VAL A 242 25.52 -21.36 -9.25
C VAL A 242 25.86 -22.20 -10.47
N TYR A 243 27.07 -22.75 -10.50
CA TYR A 243 27.67 -23.54 -11.58
C TYR A 243 28.36 -24.78 -11.00
N ASP A 244 28.84 -25.68 -11.86
CA ASP A 244 29.57 -26.88 -11.40
C ASP A 244 30.86 -26.51 -10.66
N GLY A 245 31.01 -26.98 -9.43
CA GLY A 245 32.13 -26.61 -8.56
C GLY A 245 31.92 -25.31 -7.77
N TYR A 246 30.72 -24.70 -7.84
CA TYR A 246 30.39 -23.51 -7.04
C TYR A 246 30.54 -23.77 -5.54
N GLN A 247 31.38 -22.97 -4.88
CA GLN A 247 31.48 -22.94 -3.43
C GLN A 247 30.75 -21.72 -2.88
N THR A 248 29.83 -21.95 -1.94
CA THR A 248 29.13 -20.86 -1.27
C THR A 248 30.13 -20.01 -0.48
N PRO A 249 30.16 -18.68 -0.66
CA PRO A 249 31.04 -17.79 0.10
C PRO A 249 30.88 -17.98 1.60
N LYS A 250 31.96 -17.87 2.38
CA LYS A 250 31.90 -18.00 3.84
C LYS A 250 31.29 -16.79 4.54
N GLN A 251 31.30 -15.63 3.88
CA GLN A 251 30.87 -14.34 4.42
C GLN A 251 30.03 -13.57 3.38
N ARG A 252 29.17 -12.67 3.86
CA ARG A 252 28.38 -11.74 3.04
C ARG A 252 28.22 -10.38 3.72
N ALA A 253 27.89 -9.35 2.95
CA ALA A 253 27.62 -8.03 3.50
C ALA A 253 26.27 -7.94 4.24
N SER A 254 26.25 -7.14 5.31
CA SER A 254 25.08 -6.72 6.11
C SER A 254 25.15 -5.21 6.38
N MET A 255 24.11 -4.63 6.99
CA MET A 255 24.05 -3.21 7.36
C MET A 255 25.30 -2.75 8.12
N ASP A 256 25.73 -3.55 9.10
CA ASP A 256 26.80 -3.21 10.06
C ASP A 256 28.17 -3.77 9.67
N GLY A 257 28.31 -4.27 8.44
CA GLY A 257 29.55 -4.81 7.92
C GLY A 257 29.44 -6.25 7.45
N VAL A 258 30.59 -6.92 7.34
CA VAL A 258 30.67 -8.29 6.81
C VAL A 258 30.32 -9.29 7.92
N VAL A 259 29.41 -10.21 7.62
CA VAL A 259 28.94 -11.26 8.54
C VAL A 259 29.14 -12.65 7.94
N LYS A 260 29.00 -13.70 8.75
CA LYS A 260 28.95 -15.09 8.25
C LYS A 260 27.87 -15.22 7.17
N ASN A 261 28.15 -16.00 6.12
CA ASN A 261 27.13 -16.28 5.12
C ASN A 261 26.03 -17.14 5.72
N GLN A 262 24.89 -16.50 5.93
CA GLN A 262 23.67 -17.04 6.50
C GLN A 262 22.49 -16.38 5.78
N THR A 263 21.34 -17.04 5.81
CA THR A 263 20.09 -16.51 5.27
C THR A 263 19.56 -15.36 6.12
N TYR A 264 18.65 -14.57 5.56
CA TYR A 264 18.08 -13.40 6.22
C TYR A 264 17.46 -13.77 7.56
N TYR A 265 16.67 -14.85 7.61
CA TYR A 265 16.03 -15.25 8.86
C TYR A 265 17.01 -15.86 9.86
N GLU A 266 18.09 -16.53 9.42
CA GLU A 266 19.15 -16.98 10.34
C GLU A 266 19.86 -15.78 10.97
N TRP A 267 20.16 -14.76 10.17
CA TRP A 267 20.71 -13.50 10.66
C TRP A 267 19.73 -12.76 11.59
N LEU A 268 18.44 -12.69 11.22
CA LEU A 268 17.40 -12.02 11.98
C LEU A 268 17.18 -12.67 13.35
N LYS A 269 17.32 -14.00 13.44
CA LYS A 269 17.19 -14.74 14.71
C LYS A 269 18.18 -14.28 15.77
N ASN A 270 19.32 -13.75 15.35
CA ASN A 270 20.37 -13.23 16.23
C ASN A 270 20.18 -11.74 16.59
N GLN A 271 19.15 -11.07 16.06
CA GLN A 271 18.87 -9.66 16.35
C GLN A 271 18.01 -9.49 17.62
N PRO A 272 18.06 -8.33 18.30
CA PRO A 272 17.20 -8.05 19.45
C PRO A 272 15.70 -8.21 19.14
N ALA A 273 14.89 -8.57 20.14
CA ALA A 273 13.46 -8.81 19.95
C ALA A 273 12.71 -7.60 19.34
N GLN A 274 13.05 -6.38 19.76
CA GLN A 274 12.51 -5.16 19.18
C GLN A 274 12.83 -5.04 17.68
N TYR A 275 14.06 -5.36 17.28
CA TYR A 275 14.47 -5.34 15.89
C TYR A 275 13.68 -6.35 15.06
N GLN A 276 13.46 -7.55 15.60
CA GLN A 276 12.63 -8.57 14.95
C GLN A 276 11.16 -8.10 14.79
N ASP A 277 10.63 -7.40 15.80
CA ASP A 277 9.28 -6.82 15.77
C ASP A 277 9.16 -5.70 14.72
N GLU A 278 10.17 -4.85 14.57
CA GLU A 278 10.23 -3.82 13.53
C GLU A 278 10.30 -4.42 12.13
N VAL A 279 11.05 -5.51 11.94
CA VAL A 279 11.22 -6.19 10.65
C VAL A 279 9.98 -6.95 10.23
N LEU A 280 9.39 -7.74 11.13
CA LEU A 280 8.34 -8.72 10.82
C LEU A 280 6.94 -8.24 11.21
N GLY A 281 6.83 -7.22 12.06
CA GLY A 281 5.64 -6.94 12.85
C GLY A 281 5.54 -7.89 14.06
N LYS A 282 4.99 -7.38 15.16
CA LYS A 282 4.93 -8.07 16.47
C LYS A 282 4.41 -9.51 16.40
N THR A 283 3.36 -9.78 15.62
CA THR A 283 2.75 -11.11 15.55
C THR A 283 3.64 -12.13 14.85
N ARG A 284 4.19 -11.79 13.67
CA ARG A 284 5.11 -12.69 12.96
C ARG A 284 6.42 -12.86 13.73
N ALA A 285 6.89 -11.81 14.39
CA ALA A 285 8.08 -11.87 15.23
C ALA A 285 7.89 -12.75 16.48
N LYS A 286 6.72 -12.67 17.13
CA LYS A 286 6.35 -13.59 18.21
C LYS A 286 6.25 -15.03 17.74
N LEU A 287 5.61 -15.29 16.59
CA LEU A 287 5.60 -16.63 15.97
C LEU A 287 7.02 -17.12 15.64
N PHE A 288 7.88 -16.23 15.15
CA PHE A 288 9.26 -16.54 14.79
C PHE A 288 10.11 -16.96 16.00
N ARG A 289 9.91 -16.30 17.15
CA ARG A 289 10.63 -16.61 18.40
C ARG A 289 10.03 -17.80 19.14
N ASP A 290 8.71 -17.80 19.30
CA ASP A 290 8.02 -18.66 20.27
C ASP A 290 7.32 -19.85 19.62
N GLY A 291 7.11 -19.81 18.29
CA GLY A 291 6.36 -20.84 17.57
C GLY A 291 7.08 -22.18 17.45
N GLY A 292 8.35 -22.25 17.84
CA GLY A 292 9.11 -23.49 17.89
C GLY A 292 9.40 -24.13 16.53
N MET A 293 9.20 -23.39 15.44
CA MET A 293 9.54 -23.84 14.09
C MET A 293 11.00 -23.54 13.74
N THR A 294 11.55 -24.27 12.78
CA THR A 294 12.88 -23.96 12.24
C THR A 294 12.84 -22.68 11.43
N VAL A 295 14.01 -22.08 11.21
CA VAL A 295 14.14 -20.86 10.41
C VAL A 295 13.71 -21.10 8.96
N GLU A 296 14.07 -22.25 8.41
CA GLU A 296 13.74 -22.69 7.06
C GLU A 296 12.23 -22.84 6.90
N ARG A 297 11.57 -23.41 7.93
CA ARG A 297 10.13 -23.57 7.93
C ARG A 297 9.43 -22.23 8.04
N PHE A 298 9.89 -21.35 8.94
CA PHE A 298 9.34 -19.99 9.04
C PHE A 298 9.48 -19.23 7.73
N ARG A 299 10.63 -19.31 7.06
CA ARG A 299 10.88 -18.72 5.74
C ARG A 299 9.91 -19.25 4.68
N ALA A 300 9.72 -20.57 4.63
CA ALA A 300 8.83 -21.21 3.66
C ALA A 300 7.35 -20.78 3.82
N LEU A 301 6.98 -20.28 5.00
CA LEU A 301 5.65 -19.76 5.29
C LEU A 301 5.51 -18.26 5.01
N GLN A 302 6.54 -17.60 4.46
CA GLN A 302 6.45 -16.18 4.15
C GLN A 302 5.86 -15.92 2.77
N LEU A 303 6.00 -16.85 1.84
CA LEU A 303 5.60 -16.69 0.44
C LEU A 303 4.85 -17.92 -0.06
N ASP A 304 3.88 -17.71 -0.94
CA ASP A 304 3.23 -18.78 -1.70
C ASP A 304 4.09 -19.27 -2.87
N LYS A 305 3.56 -20.25 -3.62
CA LYS A 305 4.21 -20.81 -4.83
C LYS A 305 4.42 -19.80 -5.97
N HIS A 306 3.78 -18.63 -5.90
CA HIS A 306 3.91 -17.54 -6.86
C HIS A 306 4.82 -16.41 -6.36
N PHE A 307 5.43 -16.58 -5.18
CA PHE A 307 6.25 -15.61 -4.45
C PHE A 307 5.48 -14.40 -3.91
N THR A 308 4.18 -14.58 -3.65
CA THR A 308 3.34 -13.57 -2.98
C THR A 308 3.34 -13.80 -1.47
N PRO A 309 3.44 -12.75 -0.63
CA PRO A 309 3.39 -12.89 0.82
C PRO A 309 2.17 -13.63 1.36
N LEU A 310 2.38 -14.61 2.25
CA LEU A 310 1.28 -15.29 2.95
C LEU A 310 0.68 -14.41 4.05
N THR A 311 -0.63 -14.50 4.23
CA THR A 311 -1.35 -13.89 5.36
C THR A 311 -1.11 -14.68 6.65
N LEU A 312 -1.34 -14.05 7.81
CA LEU A 312 -1.21 -14.74 9.10
C LEU A 312 -2.18 -15.92 9.23
N GLU A 313 -3.36 -15.83 8.64
CA GLU A 313 -4.34 -16.92 8.60
C GLU A 313 -3.84 -18.08 7.75
N GLN A 314 -3.30 -17.81 6.56
CA GLN A 314 -2.68 -18.83 5.71
C GLN A 314 -1.52 -19.52 6.41
N MET A 315 -0.67 -18.76 7.11
CA MET A 315 0.40 -19.32 7.94
C MET A 315 -0.16 -20.19 9.08
N ARG A 316 -1.23 -19.77 9.76
CA ARG A 316 -1.88 -20.53 10.83
C ARG A 316 -2.54 -21.80 10.33
N ALA A 317 -3.17 -21.76 9.16
CA ALA A 317 -3.76 -22.93 8.53
C ALA A 317 -2.71 -23.98 8.19
N LEU A 318 -1.50 -23.56 7.81
CA LEU A 318 -0.37 -24.44 7.50
C LEU A 318 0.38 -24.91 8.76
N GLU A 319 0.45 -24.09 9.80
CA GLU A 319 1.19 -24.37 11.05
C GLU A 319 0.38 -24.07 12.33
N PRO A 320 -0.77 -24.72 12.55
CA PRO A 320 -1.64 -24.39 13.68
C PRO A 320 -0.92 -24.60 15.03
N LYS A 321 -0.16 -25.71 15.17
CA LYS A 321 0.59 -26.02 16.40
C LYS A 321 1.64 -24.98 16.76
N ALA A 322 2.27 -24.35 15.76
CA ALA A 322 3.27 -23.31 16.01
C ALA A 322 2.61 -22.03 16.50
N PHE A 323 1.41 -21.70 15.99
CA PHE A 323 0.60 -20.61 16.53
C PHE A 323 0.12 -20.93 17.94
N ASP A 324 -0.40 -22.13 18.17
CA ASP A 324 -0.81 -22.56 19.51
C ASP A 324 0.35 -22.43 20.49
N LYS A 325 1.55 -22.87 20.13
CA LYS A 325 2.74 -22.74 20.96
C LYS A 325 3.13 -21.28 21.21
N ALA A 326 3.18 -20.45 20.16
CA ALA A 326 3.54 -19.04 20.29
C ALA A 326 2.52 -18.25 21.13
N PHE A 327 1.24 -18.62 21.07
CA PHE A 327 0.13 -17.86 21.62
C PHE A 327 -0.67 -18.65 22.69
N ALA A 328 -0.10 -19.71 23.27
CA ALA A 328 -0.77 -20.63 24.21
C ALA A 328 -1.37 -19.95 25.44
N ALA A 329 -0.81 -18.80 25.86
CA ALA A 329 -1.34 -18.00 26.96
C ALA A 329 -2.59 -17.18 26.60
N VAL A 330 -2.99 -17.15 25.32
CA VAL A 330 -4.16 -16.42 24.80
C VAL A 330 -5.32 -17.38 24.49
N VAL A 331 -5.12 -18.69 24.58
CA VAL A 331 -6.13 -19.71 24.23
C VAL A 331 -6.56 -20.50 25.47
N LYS A 332 -7.14 -19.79 26.43
CA LYS A 332 -8.17 -20.35 27.32
C LYS A 332 -9.47 -19.58 27.10
N LEU A 333 -10.02 -19.69 25.89
CA LEU A 333 -11.41 -19.35 25.61
C LEU A 333 -11.93 -20.33 24.53
N ASP A 334 -12.84 -21.17 24.98
CA ASP A 334 -13.79 -22.02 24.24
C ASP A 334 -13.26 -23.05 23.23
N ASN A 335 -12.96 -24.23 23.77
CA ASN A 335 -13.24 -25.49 23.08
C ASN A 335 -14.75 -25.71 23.00
N THR A 336 -15.39 -25.26 21.91
CA THR A 336 -16.55 -25.95 21.34
C THR A 336 -16.52 -25.77 19.83
N LYS A 337 -16.29 -26.88 19.13
CA LYS A 337 -16.79 -27.06 17.77
C LYS A 337 -18.29 -26.75 17.81
N ASP A 338 -18.78 -26.04 16.80
CA ASP A 338 -20.10 -25.44 16.67
C ASP A 338 -20.24 -24.05 17.29
N ARG A 339 -19.75 -23.04 16.56
CA ARG A 339 -20.39 -21.72 16.49
C ARG A 339 -20.02 -21.08 15.16
N VAL A 340 -21.04 -20.86 14.33
CA VAL A 340 -21.04 -19.85 13.27
C VAL A 340 -20.33 -18.60 13.80
N LEU A 341 -19.34 -18.10 13.07
CA LEU A 341 -18.57 -16.88 13.39
C LEU A 341 -19.53 -15.73 13.73
N ALA A 342 -19.84 -15.54 15.01
CA ALA A 342 -20.74 -14.49 15.46
C ALA A 342 -20.04 -13.14 15.22
N VAL A 343 -20.56 -12.38 14.25
CA VAL A 343 -20.15 -11.01 14.00
C VAL A 343 -20.53 -10.18 15.22
N LYS A 344 -19.57 -9.85 16.08
CA LYS A 344 -19.80 -9.07 17.28
C LYS A 344 -19.87 -7.58 16.93
N ARG A 345 -21.08 -7.02 16.88
CA ARG A 345 -21.25 -5.56 16.92
C ARG A 345 -21.16 -5.07 18.37
N THR A 346 -20.62 -3.87 18.54
CA THR A 346 -20.47 -3.19 19.83
C THR A 346 -21.42 -2.01 19.92
N ASP A 347 -21.77 -1.62 21.15
CA ASP A 347 -22.64 -0.46 21.39
C ASP A 347 -22.06 0.81 20.73
N TRP A 348 -22.94 1.64 20.19
CA TRP A 348 -22.54 2.77 19.33
C TRP A 348 -21.71 3.84 20.04
N GLY A 349 -21.92 4.05 21.34
CA GLY A 349 -21.27 5.11 22.11
C GLY A 349 -21.38 6.48 21.41
N ASP A 350 -20.29 7.25 21.47
CA ASP A 350 -20.22 8.60 20.92
C ASP A 350 -19.63 8.66 19.50
N LEU A 351 -19.82 7.61 18.69
CA LEU A 351 -19.31 7.58 17.32
C LEU A 351 -19.95 8.72 16.48
N PRO A 352 -19.15 9.63 15.88
CA PRO A 352 -19.69 10.70 15.05
C PRO A 352 -20.31 10.16 13.76
N ASN A 353 -21.07 11.02 13.08
CA ASN A 353 -21.55 10.70 11.73
C ASN A 353 -20.37 10.44 10.79
N VAL A 354 -20.55 9.49 9.86
CA VAL A 354 -19.59 9.18 8.81
C VAL A 354 -19.35 10.42 7.96
N MET A 355 -18.09 10.78 7.79
CA MET A 355 -17.71 11.89 6.93
C MET A 355 -17.68 11.44 5.47
N ILE A 356 -18.60 11.96 4.68
CA ILE A 356 -18.79 11.61 3.27
C ILE A 356 -18.22 12.76 2.42
N ALA A 357 -17.23 12.46 1.56
CA ALA A 357 -16.60 13.49 0.73
C ALA A 357 -17.53 14.02 -0.37
N HIS A 358 -18.26 13.12 -1.05
CA HIS A 358 -19.15 13.48 -2.17
C HIS A 358 -20.52 12.82 -2.08
N ALA A 359 -21.50 13.45 -2.76
CA ALA A 359 -22.81 12.85 -2.93
C ALA A 359 -22.74 11.49 -3.66
N LYS A 360 -23.79 10.69 -3.49
CA LYS A 360 -23.88 9.39 -4.14
C LYS A 360 -23.82 9.55 -5.67
N ASP A 361 -23.17 8.60 -6.34
CA ASP A 361 -23.05 8.49 -7.80
C ASP A 361 -22.11 9.52 -8.46
N THR A 362 -21.70 10.60 -7.77
CA THR A 362 -20.77 11.62 -8.29
C THR A 362 -19.45 11.04 -8.82
N ILE A 363 -18.93 10.01 -8.15
CA ILE A 363 -17.64 9.39 -8.47
C ILE A 363 -17.80 8.28 -9.53
N THR A 364 -19.01 7.74 -9.68
CA THR A 364 -19.26 6.54 -10.51
C THR A 364 -19.19 6.82 -12.02
N THR A 365 -19.32 8.08 -12.41
CA THR A 365 -19.25 8.55 -13.80
C THR A 365 -17.82 8.85 -14.26
N HIS A 366 -16.84 8.84 -13.35
CA HIS A 366 -15.46 9.19 -13.67
C HIS A 366 -14.78 8.14 -14.57
N LYS A 367 -13.97 8.59 -15.54
CA LYS A 367 -13.30 7.74 -16.54
C LYS A 367 -12.42 6.63 -15.94
N HIS A 368 -11.86 6.87 -14.75
CA HIS A 368 -11.01 5.91 -14.05
C HIS A 368 -11.77 5.01 -13.07
N TYR A 369 -13.06 5.26 -12.80
CA TYR A 369 -13.84 4.55 -11.79
C TYR A 369 -13.91 3.04 -12.05
N GLN A 370 -14.24 2.63 -13.28
CA GLN A 370 -14.37 1.20 -13.61
C GLN A 370 -13.05 0.45 -13.49
N LYS A 371 -11.94 1.07 -13.92
CA LYS A 371 -10.58 0.51 -13.79
C LYS A 371 -10.14 0.42 -12.32
N ALA A 372 -10.47 1.44 -11.52
CA ALA A 372 -10.22 1.45 -10.09
C ALA A 372 -11.01 0.35 -9.36
N LYS A 373 -12.26 0.11 -9.75
CA LYS A 373 -13.13 -0.95 -9.20
C LYS A 373 -12.74 -2.36 -9.63
N SER A 374 -11.98 -2.52 -10.72
CA SER A 374 -11.59 -3.81 -11.29
C SER A 374 -10.18 -4.27 -10.92
N GLY A 375 -9.32 -3.39 -10.40
CA GLY A 375 -8.04 -3.79 -9.79
C GLY A 375 -6.89 -2.82 -10.03
N GLU A 376 -7.11 -1.71 -10.73
CA GLU A 376 -6.04 -0.81 -11.12
C GLU A 376 -5.80 0.31 -10.08
N LEU A 377 -4.72 0.19 -9.30
CA LEU A 377 -4.40 1.15 -8.23
C LEU A 377 -4.11 2.56 -8.75
N SER A 378 -3.44 2.72 -9.90
CA SER A 378 -3.17 4.03 -10.51
C SER A 378 -4.45 4.79 -10.82
N SER A 379 -5.42 4.12 -11.45
CA SER A 379 -6.74 4.69 -11.71
C SER A 379 -7.48 5.04 -10.41
N ALA A 380 -7.31 4.25 -9.34
CA ALA A 380 -7.88 4.57 -8.03
C ALA A 380 -7.21 5.79 -7.38
N LEU A 381 -5.90 5.95 -7.49
CA LEU A 381 -5.18 7.11 -6.97
C LEU A 381 -5.57 8.39 -7.72
N PHE A 382 -5.65 8.36 -9.06
CA PHE A 382 -6.16 9.50 -9.84
C PHE A 382 -7.59 9.86 -9.47
N LEU A 383 -8.44 8.85 -9.30
CA LEU A 383 -9.83 9.05 -8.86
C LEU A 383 -9.88 9.70 -7.47
N VAL A 384 -9.05 9.26 -6.52
CA VAL A 384 -9.02 9.85 -5.17
C VAL A 384 -8.48 11.26 -5.21
N ASP A 385 -7.39 11.50 -5.93
CA ASP A 385 -6.75 12.82 -6.06
C ASP A 385 -7.72 13.89 -6.60
N GLU A 386 -8.54 13.55 -7.61
CA GLU A 386 -9.53 14.48 -8.16
C GLU A 386 -10.71 14.78 -7.21
N TYR A 387 -11.07 13.83 -6.34
CA TYR A 387 -12.25 13.93 -5.49
C TYR A 387 -11.92 14.19 -4.01
N LEU A 388 -10.67 14.16 -3.60
CA LEU A 388 -10.31 14.43 -2.21
C LEU A 388 -9.88 15.90 -2.06
N THR A 389 -10.79 16.74 -1.58
CA THR A 389 -10.53 18.18 -1.44
C THR A 389 -9.80 18.50 -0.13
N ASP A 390 -8.96 19.55 -0.16
CA ASP A 390 -8.22 20.01 1.02
C ASP A 390 -9.15 20.37 2.19
N ASP A 391 -10.29 21.03 1.93
CA ASP A 391 -11.29 21.36 2.96
C ASP A 391 -11.81 20.10 3.68
N PHE A 392 -12.08 19.04 2.92
CA PHE A 392 -12.56 17.79 3.49
C PHE A 392 -11.47 17.12 4.33
N VAL A 393 -10.23 17.11 3.86
CA VAL A 393 -9.08 16.57 4.60
C VAL A 393 -8.79 17.38 5.87
N LEU A 394 -8.94 18.71 5.84
CA LEU A 394 -8.81 19.56 7.01
C LEU A 394 -9.88 19.24 8.08
N LYS A 395 -11.12 18.99 7.67
CA LYS A 395 -12.19 18.54 8.59
C LYS A 395 -11.85 17.19 9.23
N LEU A 396 -11.31 16.25 8.45
CA LEU A 396 -10.84 14.97 8.97
C LEU A 396 -9.70 15.18 9.98
N HIS A 397 -8.70 15.98 9.62
CA HIS A 397 -7.57 16.31 10.50
C HIS A 397 -8.05 16.89 11.84
N HIS A 398 -8.95 17.87 11.80
CA HIS A 398 -9.50 18.49 13.01
C HIS A 398 -10.20 17.47 13.91
N THR A 399 -10.93 16.51 13.32
CA THR A 399 -11.67 15.49 14.06
C THR A 399 -10.73 14.51 14.78
N ILE A 400 -9.57 14.20 14.19
CA ILE A 400 -8.65 13.19 14.76
C ILE A 400 -7.50 13.78 15.59
N LYS A 401 -7.25 15.10 15.52
CA LYS A 401 -6.08 15.77 16.14
C LYS A 401 -5.95 15.55 17.66
N GLY A 402 -7.05 15.25 18.36
CA GLY A 402 -7.07 15.02 19.81
C GLY A 402 -6.80 13.57 20.24
N TYR A 403 -6.54 12.67 19.30
CA TYR A 403 -6.35 11.25 19.59
C TYR A 403 -4.91 10.83 19.30
N ASP A 404 -4.31 10.11 20.23
CA ASP A 404 -3.00 9.49 20.05
C ASP A 404 -3.11 8.14 19.33
N ASN A 405 -2.03 7.71 18.67
CA ASN A 405 -1.92 6.39 18.04
C ASN A 405 -3.06 6.07 17.06
N VAL A 406 -3.53 7.08 16.32
CA VAL A 406 -4.55 6.90 15.29
C VAL A 406 -4.00 6.08 14.14
N ARG A 407 -4.81 5.15 13.62
CA ARG A 407 -4.49 4.38 12.40
C ARG A 407 -5.66 4.39 11.43
N ILE A 408 -5.35 4.48 10.14
CA ILE A 408 -6.35 4.41 9.06
C ILE A 408 -6.49 2.95 8.60
N VAL A 409 -7.72 2.45 8.57
CA VAL A 409 -8.05 1.08 8.13
C VAL A 409 -8.95 1.13 6.90
N PRO A 410 -8.45 0.76 5.70
CA PRO A 410 -9.31 0.61 4.55
C PRO A 410 -10.21 -0.62 4.67
N VAL A 411 -11.45 -0.52 4.19
CA VAL A 411 -12.30 -1.69 3.93
C VAL A 411 -11.77 -2.36 2.66
N HIS A 412 -11.04 -3.46 2.82
CA HIS A 412 -10.54 -4.27 1.70
C HIS A 412 -10.60 -5.75 2.03
N ALA A 413 -10.63 -6.62 1.02
CA ALA A 413 -10.77 -8.07 1.18
C ALA A 413 -9.42 -8.80 0.99
N GLU A 414 -9.30 -9.99 1.61
CA GLU A 414 -8.07 -10.79 1.64
C GLU A 414 -7.61 -11.32 0.26
N GLU A 415 -8.52 -11.51 -0.71
CA GLU A 415 -8.16 -11.91 -2.07
C GLU A 415 -7.13 -10.94 -2.66
N GLN A 416 -5.93 -11.45 -2.99
CA GLN A 416 -4.71 -10.74 -3.39
C GLN A 416 -5.00 -9.33 -3.94
N LEU A 417 -4.98 -8.32 -3.06
CA LEU A 417 -5.30 -6.95 -3.39
C LEU A 417 -6.73 -6.86 -4.01
N GLY A 418 -7.79 -6.71 -3.22
CA GLY A 418 -9.18 -6.75 -3.72
C GLY A 418 -9.44 -5.97 -5.03
N ARG A 419 -10.30 -6.51 -5.93
CA ARG A 419 -10.67 -5.87 -7.22
C ARG A 419 -10.96 -4.37 -7.08
N ASN A 420 -11.63 -3.98 -6.00
CA ASN A 420 -11.86 -2.58 -5.69
C ASN A 420 -10.65 -1.93 -5.01
N LYS A 421 -9.90 -1.10 -5.74
CA LYS A 421 -8.72 -0.38 -5.24
C LYS A 421 -9.03 0.95 -4.58
N ILE A 422 -10.28 1.42 -4.67
CA ILE A 422 -10.66 2.75 -4.22
C ILE A 422 -10.48 2.92 -2.70
N PRO A 423 -10.92 1.99 -1.82
CA PRO A 423 -10.71 2.14 -0.37
C PRO A 423 -9.23 2.22 0.01
N MET A 424 -8.39 1.43 -0.66
CA MET A 424 -6.94 1.41 -0.45
C MET A 424 -6.29 2.73 -0.89
N ALA A 425 -6.59 3.20 -2.09
CA ALA A 425 -6.08 4.47 -2.61
C ALA A 425 -6.54 5.65 -1.75
N TYR A 426 -7.77 5.60 -1.25
CA TYR A 426 -8.31 6.59 -0.35
C TYR A 426 -7.56 6.62 0.99
N ALA A 427 -7.34 5.46 1.60
CA ALA A 427 -6.56 5.34 2.82
C ALA A 427 -5.12 5.83 2.64
N LEU A 428 -4.50 5.53 1.49
CA LEU A 428 -3.14 5.97 1.17
C LEU A 428 -3.04 7.49 1.07
N ALA A 429 -3.96 8.12 0.32
CA ALA A 429 -4.00 9.57 0.20
C ALA A 429 -4.21 10.25 1.56
N LEU A 430 -5.15 9.75 2.36
CA LEU A 430 -5.38 10.28 3.71
C LEU A 430 -4.19 10.07 4.65
N SER A 431 -3.52 8.92 4.58
CA SER A 431 -2.33 8.66 5.38
C SER A 431 -1.22 9.66 5.07
N GLU A 432 -0.97 9.92 3.79
CA GLU A 432 0.03 10.89 3.33
C GLU A 432 -0.35 12.32 3.75
N MET A 433 -1.61 12.74 3.54
CA MET A 433 -2.06 14.10 3.81
C MET A 433 -2.21 14.40 5.30
N LEU A 434 -2.63 13.42 6.12
CA LEU A 434 -2.85 13.57 7.55
C LEU A 434 -1.61 13.22 8.39
N GLY A 435 -0.63 12.52 7.81
CA GLY A 435 0.55 12.02 8.52
C GLY A 435 0.22 10.91 9.53
N VAL A 436 -0.78 10.08 9.21
CA VAL A 436 -1.32 9.03 10.10
C VAL A 436 -0.98 7.66 9.53
N ASP A 437 -0.55 6.74 10.38
CA ASP A 437 -0.21 5.38 9.97
C ASP A 437 -1.42 4.62 9.40
N MET A 438 -1.16 3.72 8.45
CA MET A 438 -2.16 2.76 7.99
C MET A 438 -2.06 1.44 8.73
N ASP A 439 -3.20 0.77 8.86
CA ASP A 439 -3.28 -0.65 9.22
C ASP A 439 -3.84 -1.44 8.05
N LEU A 440 -2.95 -2.17 7.39
CA LEU A 440 -3.29 -3.05 6.26
C LEU A 440 -3.50 -4.50 6.69
N GLY A 441 -3.30 -4.81 7.98
CA GLY A 441 -3.40 -6.15 8.52
C GLY A 441 -4.84 -6.59 8.81
N ILE A 442 -5.77 -5.63 8.86
CA ILE A 442 -7.21 -5.89 9.04
C ILE A 442 -7.86 -5.98 7.66
N VAL A 443 -8.46 -7.13 7.37
CA VAL A 443 -9.01 -7.49 6.05
C VAL A 443 -10.39 -8.12 6.20
N GLN A 444 -11.25 -7.93 5.21
CA GLN A 444 -12.51 -8.65 5.10
C GLN A 444 -12.22 -10.12 4.72
N ALA A 445 -12.64 -11.03 5.60
CA ALA A 445 -12.60 -12.47 5.35
C ALA A 445 -13.63 -12.86 4.26
N LYS A 446 -13.38 -13.96 3.53
CA LYS A 446 -14.08 -14.40 2.29
C LYS A 446 -15.51 -13.85 2.11
N ARG A 447 -15.79 -13.29 0.92
CA ARG A 447 -17.14 -12.90 0.50
C ARG A 447 -18.07 -14.12 0.46
N ALA A 448 -19.14 -14.12 1.25
CA ALA A 448 -20.34 -14.87 0.88
C ALA A 448 -20.84 -14.31 -0.47
N TYR A 449 -20.88 -15.14 -1.51
CA TYR A 449 -21.33 -14.72 -2.84
C TYR A 449 -22.74 -14.07 -2.76
N ARG A 450 -22.87 -12.86 -3.31
CA ARG A 450 -24.13 -12.12 -3.41
C ARG A 450 -24.93 -12.62 -4.62
N THR A 451 -25.59 -13.77 -4.50
CA THR A 451 -26.52 -14.31 -5.51
C THR A 451 -27.99 -13.95 -5.25
N SER A 452 -28.31 -13.22 -4.19
CA SER A 452 -29.67 -12.73 -3.93
C SER A 452 -29.76 -11.21 -4.11
N SER A 453 -30.76 -10.77 -4.89
CA SER A 453 -30.97 -9.40 -5.37
C SER A 453 -31.81 -8.52 -4.43
N ASP A 454 -32.26 -9.06 -3.29
CA ASP A 454 -33.18 -8.41 -2.36
C ASP A 454 -32.44 -7.72 -1.19
N GLY A 455 -32.97 -6.60 -0.69
CA GLY A 455 -32.30 -5.84 0.37
C GLY A 455 -32.46 -6.42 1.79
N VAL A 456 -33.38 -7.36 2.03
CA VAL A 456 -33.50 -8.10 3.30
C VAL A 456 -32.41 -9.16 3.38
N GLY A 457 -32.18 -9.91 2.30
CA GLY A 457 -31.05 -10.84 2.20
C GLY A 457 -29.68 -10.18 2.42
N ARG A 458 -29.54 -8.87 2.20
CA ARG A 458 -28.31 -8.12 2.52
C ARG A 458 -28.09 -7.90 4.02
N LEU A 459 -29.16 -7.82 4.81
CA LEU A 459 -29.05 -7.73 6.27
C LEU A 459 -28.51 -9.03 6.87
N LEU A 460 -28.84 -10.16 6.24
CA LEU A 460 -28.46 -11.50 6.68
C LEU A 460 -27.02 -11.87 6.29
N LYS A 461 -26.52 -11.36 5.16
CA LYS A 461 -25.15 -11.60 4.68
C LYS A 461 -24.15 -10.66 5.33
N ARG A 462 -23.85 -10.91 6.61
CA ARG A 462 -22.83 -10.17 7.38
C ARG A 462 -21.42 -10.42 6.89
N VAL A 463 -20.58 -9.42 7.10
CA VAL A 463 -19.17 -9.48 6.71
C VAL A 463 -18.33 -9.83 7.94
N SER A 464 -17.49 -10.85 7.83
CA SER A 464 -16.44 -11.10 8.81
C SER A 464 -15.15 -10.40 8.41
N PHE A 465 -14.39 -10.00 9.42
CA PHE A 465 -13.05 -9.44 9.28
C PHE A 465 -12.06 -10.34 9.99
N ASP A 466 -10.83 -10.38 9.50
CA ASP A 466 -9.69 -10.97 10.19
C ASP A 466 -8.52 -9.98 10.21
N GLY A 467 -7.54 -10.23 11.05
CA GLY A 467 -6.43 -9.32 11.31
C GLY A 467 -6.16 -9.08 12.79
N VAL A 468 -5.03 -8.43 13.04
CA VAL A 468 -4.57 -8.06 14.37
C VAL A 468 -5.01 -6.63 14.65
N VAL A 469 -5.67 -6.44 15.78
CA VAL A 469 -6.03 -5.12 16.29
C VAL A 469 -5.08 -4.79 17.44
N LEU A 470 -4.51 -3.60 17.41
CA LEU A 470 -3.65 -3.09 18.46
C LEU A 470 -4.53 -2.53 19.58
N SER A 471 -4.53 -3.20 20.73
CA SER A 471 -5.28 -2.75 21.89
C SER A 471 -4.83 -1.34 22.33
N GLY A 472 -5.78 -0.50 22.73
CA GLY A 472 -5.54 0.88 23.16
C GLY A 472 -5.26 1.87 22.02
N HIS A 473 -5.29 1.44 20.76
CA HIS A 473 -5.11 2.34 19.61
C HIS A 473 -6.45 2.88 19.11
N HIS A 474 -6.40 4.06 18.49
CA HIS A 474 -7.54 4.68 17.84
C HIS A 474 -7.55 4.38 16.35
N TYR A 475 -8.73 4.22 15.78
CA TYR A 475 -8.92 3.77 14.41
C TYR A 475 -9.88 4.69 13.65
N MET A 476 -9.44 5.12 12.47
CA MET A 476 -10.26 5.74 11.45
C MET A 476 -10.51 4.72 10.34
N ILE A 477 -11.75 4.27 10.18
CA ILE A 477 -12.10 3.28 9.15
C ILE A 477 -12.55 3.99 7.88
N VAL A 478 -12.10 3.53 6.71
CA VAL A 478 -12.38 4.17 5.43
C VAL A 478 -12.85 3.21 4.37
N ASP A 479 -13.81 3.64 3.54
CA ASP A 479 -14.35 2.86 2.42
C ASP A 479 -14.59 3.75 1.20
N ASP A 480 -14.91 3.16 0.05
CA ASP A 480 -15.26 3.94 -1.14
C ASP A 480 -16.67 4.52 -1.04
N VAL A 481 -17.65 3.70 -0.61
CA VAL A 481 -19.07 4.07 -0.60
C VAL A 481 -19.77 3.61 0.66
N ILE A 482 -20.56 4.51 1.26
CA ILE A 482 -21.53 4.12 2.29
C ILE A 482 -22.94 3.97 1.68
N THR A 483 -23.54 2.80 1.90
CA THR A 483 -24.93 2.50 1.53
C THR A 483 -25.80 2.33 2.77
N GLN A 484 -25.94 1.12 3.29
CA GLN A 484 -26.60 0.87 4.58
C GLN A 484 -25.63 1.01 5.76
N GLY A 485 -24.32 0.94 5.54
CA GLY A 485 -23.32 1.09 6.59
C GLY A 485 -22.95 -0.21 7.33
N GLY A 486 -23.58 -1.34 6.99
CA GLY A 486 -23.32 -2.62 7.65
C GLY A 486 -21.86 -3.06 7.64
N THR A 487 -21.14 -2.88 6.53
CA THR A 487 -19.70 -3.23 6.45
C THR A 487 -18.84 -2.41 7.40
N LEU A 488 -19.11 -1.11 7.53
CA LEU A 488 -18.39 -0.24 8.49
C LEU A 488 -18.75 -0.60 9.93
N ALA A 489 -20.01 -0.94 10.19
CA ALA A 489 -20.47 -1.39 11.50
C ALA A 489 -19.81 -2.71 11.92
N ASP A 490 -19.72 -3.67 11.00
CA ASP A 490 -19.11 -4.98 11.23
C ASP A 490 -17.58 -4.83 11.44
N LEU A 491 -16.90 -3.97 10.65
CA LEU A 491 -15.47 -3.66 10.84
C LEU A 491 -15.21 -3.00 12.19
N ARG A 492 -16.07 -2.05 12.58
CA ARG A 492 -16.00 -1.41 13.89
C ARG A 492 -16.13 -2.43 15.02
N GLY A 493 -17.14 -3.29 14.94
CA GLY A 493 -17.36 -4.34 15.94
C GLY A 493 -16.16 -5.27 16.08
N PHE A 494 -15.54 -5.65 14.96
CA PHE A 494 -14.29 -6.42 14.94
C PHE A 494 -13.13 -5.70 15.63
N ILE A 495 -12.91 -4.41 15.34
CA ILE A 495 -11.85 -3.61 15.95
C ILE A 495 -12.08 -3.45 17.46
N GLU A 496 -13.28 -3.05 17.85
CA GLU A 496 -13.58 -2.76 19.26
C GLU A 496 -13.62 -4.03 20.12
N SER A 497 -14.12 -5.16 19.59
CA SER A 497 -14.10 -6.44 20.32
C SER A 497 -12.70 -6.99 20.58
N LYS A 498 -11.68 -6.46 19.90
CA LYS A 498 -10.26 -6.81 20.09
C LYS A 498 -9.46 -5.70 20.80
N GLY A 499 -10.15 -4.73 21.41
CA GLY A 499 -9.56 -3.71 22.28
C GLY A 499 -9.03 -2.46 21.58
N GLY A 500 -9.29 -2.27 20.28
CA GLY A 500 -9.09 -0.98 19.61
C GLY A 500 -10.30 -0.05 19.81
N LYS A 501 -10.18 1.22 19.43
CA LYS A 501 -11.31 2.17 19.46
C LYS A 501 -11.52 2.83 18.11
N VAL A 502 -12.67 2.61 17.48
CA VAL A 502 -13.02 3.35 16.25
C VAL A 502 -13.54 4.73 16.61
N ILE A 503 -12.83 5.77 16.18
CA ILE A 503 -13.14 7.16 16.49
C ILE A 503 -13.84 7.88 15.34
N LEU A 504 -13.64 7.40 14.11
CA LEU A 504 -14.18 8.04 12.91
C LEU A 504 -14.35 7.01 11.79
N ALA A 505 -15.37 7.21 10.98
CA ALA A 505 -15.53 6.53 9.71
C ALA A 505 -15.64 7.57 8.58
N SER A 506 -15.08 7.27 7.41
CA SER A 506 -15.17 8.16 6.26
C SER A 506 -15.29 7.40 4.95
N THR A 507 -16.04 7.97 3.99
CA THR A 507 -16.16 7.42 2.64
C THR A 507 -16.01 8.49 1.58
N LEU A 508 -15.54 8.09 0.39
CA LEU A 508 -15.43 9.00 -0.74
C LEU A 508 -16.80 9.41 -1.28
N ASN A 509 -17.80 8.51 -1.29
CA ASN A 509 -19.17 8.88 -1.62
C ASN A 509 -20.23 8.20 -0.75
N GLY A 510 -21.45 8.74 -0.80
CA GLY A 510 -22.57 8.21 -0.05
C GLY A 510 -23.79 9.13 -0.08
N LYS A 511 -24.92 8.62 0.42
CA LYS A 511 -26.10 9.47 0.62
C LYS A 511 -26.00 10.15 2.00
N PRO A 512 -26.39 11.43 2.14
CA PRO A 512 -26.38 12.11 3.43
C PRO A 512 -27.16 11.37 4.53
N ASN A 513 -28.28 10.74 4.17
CA ASN A 513 -29.08 9.95 5.11
C ASN A 513 -28.43 8.63 5.55
N SER A 514 -27.34 8.22 4.92
CA SER A 514 -26.52 7.06 5.31
C SER A 514 -25.37 7.44 6.25
N ALA A 515 -25.07 8.74 6.41
CA ALA A 515 -23.97 9.22 7.25
C ALA A 515 -24.14 8.86 8.73
N LYS A 516 -25.39 8.76 9.20
CA LYS A 516 -25.69 8.35 10.56
C LYS A 516 -25.64 6.83 10.67
N LEU A 517 -24.57 6.31 11.27
CA LEU A 517 -24.49 4.88 11.60
C LEU A 517 -25.32 4.55 12.85
N PRO A 518 -25.15 5.22 14.01
CA PRO A 518 -25.90 4.86 15.22
C PRO A 518 -27.42 4.98 15.02
N ILE A 519 -28.14 3.90 15.35
CA ILE A 519 -29.60 3.92 15.36
C ILE A 519 -30.14 4.92 16.39
N THR A 520 -31.17 5.69 16.01
CA THR A 520 -31.83 6.60 16.94
C THR A 520 -32.81 5.88 17.85
N LYS A 521 -33.08 6.43 19.04
CA LYS A 521 -34.11 5.91 19.96
C LYS A 521 -35.49 5.81 19.29
N ALA A 522 -35.83 6.78 18.43
CA ALA A 522 -37.09 6.78 17.70
C ALA A 522 -37.17 5.62 16.69
N THR A 523 -36.13 5.45 15.86
CA THR A 523 -36.06 4.35 14.88
C THR A 523 -36.03 2.99 15.56
N LEU A 524 -35.29 2.83 16.66
CA LEU A 524 -35.25 1.60 17.45
C LEU A 524 -36.63 1.27 18.05
N GLY A 525 -37.30 2.26 18.65
CA GLY A 525 -38.65 2.09 19.21
C GLY A 525 -39.68 1.71 18.14
N GLN A 526 -39.61 2.35 16.97
CA GLN A 526 -40.47 2.01 15.83
C GLN A 526 -40.22 0.58 15.34
N LEU A 527 -38.95 0.20 15.16
CA LEU A 527 -38.60 -1.14 14.69
C LEU A 527 -39.07 -2.21 15.68
N ARG A 528 -38.83 -2.04 16.99
CA ARG A 528 -39.31 -2.96 18.03
C ARG A 528 -40.83 -3.10 18.05
N LYS A 529 -41.54 -1.99 17.87
CA LYS A 529 -43.01 -1.99 17.78
C LYS A 529 -43.53 -2.78 16.57
N GLN A 530 -42.83 -2.70 15.44
CA GLN A 530 -43.24 -3.35 14.19
C GLN A 530 -42.79 -4.82 14.10
N ALA A 531 -41.56 -5.11 14.53
CA ALA A 531 -40.94 -6.43 14.40
C ALA A 531 -41.34 -7.40 15.53
N GLY A 532 -41.75 -6.87 16.69
CA GLY A 532 -42.07 -7.68 17.87
C GLY A 532 -40.84 -8.32 18.52
N LYS A 533 -41.05 -8.93 19.70
CA LYS A 533 -39.99 -9.57 20.48
C LYS A 533 -39.42 -10.82 19.80
N GLU A 534 -40.25 -11.55 19.06
CA GLU A 534 -39.87 -12.81 18.40
C GLU A 534 -38.74 -12.60 17.38
N ILE A 535 -38.86 -11.60 16.49
CA ILE A 535 -37.83 -11.34 15.48
C ILE A 535 -36.56 -10.79 16.11
N GLU A 536 -36.66 -9.94 17.14
CA GLU A 536 -35.48 -9.43 17.85
C GLU A 536 -34.73 -10.56 18.58
N GLN A 537 -35.44 -11.47 19.23
CA GLN A 537 -34.86 -12.66 19.86
C GLN A 537 -34.19 -13.56 18.83
N TRP A 538 -34.87 -13.86 17.72
CA TRP A 538 -34.26 -14.63 16.64
C TRP A 538 -33.00 -13.95 16.11
N TRP A 539 -33.04 -12.64 15.91
CA TRP A 539 -31.87 -11.88 15.45
C TRP A 539 -30.70 -11.99 16.44
N GLN A 540 -30.99 -11.86 17.73
CA GLN A 540 -30.00 -11.99 18.80
C GLN A 540 -29.42 -13.40 18.86
N GLU A 541 -30.22 -14.44 18.66
CA GLU A 541 -29.75 -15.83 18.58
C GLU A 541 -28.85 -16.06 17.36
N GLN A 542 -29.20 -15.49 16.20
CA GLN A 542 -28.43 -15.68 14.97
C GLN A 542 -27.11 -14.89 14.94
N PHE A 543 -27.13 -13.63 15.40
CA PHE A 543 -26.00 -12.72 15.21
C PHE A 543 -25.30 -12.29 16.51
N GLY A 544 -25.88 -12.61 17.68
CA GLY A 544 -25.29 -12.32 18.99
C GLY A 544 -25.49 -10.89 19.49
N TYR A 545 -26.39 -10.11 18.87
CA TYR A 545 -26.72 -8.73 19.27
C TYR A 545 -28.17 -8.38 18.93
N ASP A 546 -28.77 -7.38 19.59
CA ASP A 546 -30.18 -7.01 19.40
C ASP A 546 -30.36 -5.85 18.39
N PHE A 547 -31.56 -5.27 18.25
CA PHE A 547 -31.75 -4.19 17.29
C PHE A 547 -31.02 -2.89 17.65
N SER A 548 -30.51 -2.72 18.87
CA SER A 548 -29.78 -1.52 19.27
C SER A 548 -28.43 -1.37 18.56
N GLN A 549 -27.83 -2.48 18.09
CA GLN A 549 -26.60 -2.44 17.30
C GLN A 549 -26.85 -2.41 15.78
N PHE A 550 -28.08 -2.17 15.33
CA PHE A 550 -28.36 -1.89 13.92
C PHE A 550 -27.81 -0.52 13.53
N THR A 551 -27.42 -0.38 12.27
CA THR A 551 -27.26 0.96 11.72
C THR A 551 -28.63 1.60 11.50
N GLU A 552 -28.70 2.93 11.55
CA GLU A 552 -29.93 3.68 11.27
C GLU A 552 -30.54 3.32 9.90
N SER A 553 -29.70 3.05 8.90
CA SER A 553 -30.17 2.69 7.56
C SER A 553 -30.66 1.24 7.45
N GLU A 554 -30.05 0.29 8.16
CA GLU A 554 -30.55 -1.09 8.25
C GLU A 554 -31.90 -1.14 8.97
N ALA A 555 -32.05 -0.41 10.08
CA ALA A 555 -33.27 -0.40 10.87
C ALA A 555 -34.44 0.24 10.10
N ARG A 556 -34.23 1.40 9.47
CA ARG A 556 -35.24 2.01 8.59
C ARG A 556 -35.59 1.12 7.41
N TYR A 557 -34.61 0.41 6.86
CA TYR A 557 -34.86 -0.50 5.75
C TYR A 557 -35.78 -1.65 6.21
N LEU A 558 -35.44 -2.34 7.30
CA LEU A 558 -36.24 -3.45 7.83
C LEU A 558 -37.66 -2.99 8.21
N ALA A 559 -37.79 -1.89 8.93
CA ALA A 559 -39.08 -1.27 9.27
C ALA A 559 -39.93 -0.99 8.02
N LYS A 560 -39.32 -0.45 6.96
CA LYS A 560 -40.00 -0.21 5.68
C LYS A 560 -40.43 -1.51 5.00
N GLN A 561 -39.65 -2.59 5.10
CA GLN A 561 -40.04 -3.88 4.52
C GLN A 561 -41.20 -4.51 5.29
N ILE A 562 -41.18 -4.45 6.63
CA ILE A 562 -42.28 -4.92 7.48
C ILE A 562 -43.58 -4.17 7.14
N HIS A 563 -43.50 -2.85 7.02
CA HIS A 563 -44.66 -2.05 6.61
C HIS A 563 -45.17 -2.42 5.21
N ARG A 564 -44.28 -2.74 4.27
CA ARG A 564 -44.66 -2.99 2.87
C ARG A 564 -45.22 -4.39 2.63
N TYR A 565 -44.65 -5.41 3.27
CA TYR A 565 -44.94 -6.81 2.98
C TYR A 565 -45.66 -7.53 4.12
N GLY A 566 -45.82 -6.88 5.27
CA GLY A 566 -46.36 -7.50 6.48
C GLY A 566 -45.27 -8.21 7.30
N ILE A 567 -45.50 -8.32 8.60
CA ILE A 567 -44.56 -8.93 9.54
C ILE A 567 -44.34 -10.42 9.26
N ASP A 568 -45.39 -11.12 8.85
CA ASP A 568 -45.36 -12.56 8.58
C ASP A 568 -44.44 -12.89 7.40
N ALA A 569 -44.56 -12.15 6.30
CA ALA A 569 -43.69 -12.33 5.13
C ALA A 569 -42.21 -12.06 5.44
N ILE A 570 -41.92 -11.05 6.27
CA ILE A 570 -40.55 -10.75 6.70
C ILE A 570 -40.02 -11.83 7.63
N ARG A 571 -40.83 -12.31 8.57
CA ARG A 571 -40.50 -13.43 9.46
C ARG A 571 -40.18 -14.69 8.65
N ASP A 572 -41.00 -15.03 7.66
CA ASP A 572 -40.76 -16.18 6.79
C ASP A 572 -39.46 -16.04 6.00
N ILE A 573 -39.17 -14.87 5.44
CA ILE A 573 -37.90 -14.60 4.73
C ILE A 573 -36.70 -14.77 5.66
N LEU A 574 -36.77 -14.21 6.88
CA LEU A 574 -35.69 -14.29 7.86
C LEU A 574 -35.48 -15.74 8.33
N PHE A 575 -36.56 -16.46 8.65
CA PHE A 575 -36.49 -17.83 9.20
C PHE A 575 -36.15 -18.87 8.14
N ALA A 576 -36.56 -18.68 6.89
CA ALA A 576 -36.15 -19.52 5.76
C ALA A 576 -34.66 -19.35 5.41
N SER A 577 -34.05 -18.26 5.85
CA SER A 577 -32.64 -17.93 5.58
C SER A 577 -31.70 -18.30 6.73
N ARG A 578 -32.11 -19.21 7.63
CA ARG A 578 -31.23 -19.78 8.66
C ARG A 578 -29.99 -20.40 7.97
N PRO A 579 -28.77 -20.02 8.38
CA PRO A 579 -27.54 -20.52 7.76
C PRO A 579 -27.30 -22.01 7.99
#